data_AF-B4WXF4-F1
#
_entry.id   AF-B4WXF4-F1
#
_cell.length_a   1.000
_cell.length_b   1.000
_cell.length_c   1.000
_cell.angle_alpha   90.00
_cell.angle_beta   90.00
_cell.angle_gamma   90.00
#
_symmetry.space_group_name_H-M   'P 1'
#
loop_
_entity.id
_entity.type
_entity.pdbx_description
1 polymer ?
#
loop_
_entity_poly.entity_id
_entity_poly.type
_entity_poly.pdbx_seq_one_letter_code
_entity_poly.pdbx_strand_id
1 'polypeptide(L)'
;MHWNGYTNEEKTIVWRRLNLLLCQVVDNYFVVADADRLAAELDFQNLRYQPQLSPQGWVPELLKAAGSKMIPYDHFGLRALPPSDGLTPRQLYDQISAECHALSQAHYDRSYARPVTLVAELTEHAAREKGLI
;
A
#
# COMPACT_ATOMS: atom_id res chain seq x y z
N MET A 1 1.31 4.57 -18.13
CA MET A 1 0.66 5.78 -17.60
C MET A 1 -0.76 5.86 -18.14
N HIS A 2 -1.77 5.33 -17.45
CA HIS A 2 -3.19 5.57 -17.78
C HIS A 2 -3.95 5.99 -16.52
N TRP A 3 -3.51 7.10 -15.90
CA TRP A 3 -4.22 7.75 -14.80
C TRP A 3 -5.42 8.58 -15.28
N ASN A 4 -5.40 8.99 -16.56
CA ASN A 4 -6.42 9.83 -17.19
C ASN A 4 -7.62 9.07 -17.80
N GLY A 5 -7.61 7.73 -17.77
CA GLY A 5 -8.67 6.90 -18.35
C GLY A 5 -9.70 6.35 -17.36
N TYR A 6 -9.44 6.44 -16.06
CA TYR A 6 -10.32 5.89 -15.03
C TYR A 6 -11.46 6.86 -14.70
N THR A 7 -12.68 6.36 -14.63
CA THR A 7 -13.82 7.10 -14.07
C THR A 7 -13.55 7.40 -12.60
N ASN A 8 -14.28 8.37 -12.04
CA ASN A 8 -14.08 8.75 -10.65
C ASN A 8 -14.32 7.55 -9.70
N GLU A 9 -15.26 6.65 -10.04
CA GLU A 9 -15.50 5.42 -9.26
C GLU A 9 -14.31 4.45 -9.31
N GLU A 10 -13.71 4.25 -10.48
CA GLU A 10 -12.58 3.32 -10.62
C GLU A 10 -11.34 3.82 -9.85
N LYS A 11 -11.12 5.13 -9.84
CA LYS A 11 -10.07 5.77 -9.02
C LYS A 11 -10.33 5.53 -7.53
N THR A 12 -11.58 5.67 -7.06
CA THR A 12 -11.95 5.39 -5.67
C THR A 12 -11.69 3.93 -5.30
N ILE A 13 -11.97 2.97 -6.19
CA ILE A 13 -11.73 1.54 -5.95
C ILE A 13 -10.24 1.25 -5.81
N VAL A 14 -9.41 1.78 -6.73
CA VAL A 14 -7.95 1.64 -6.67
C VAL A 14 -7.42 2.25 -5.37
N TRP A 15 -7.88 3.46 -5.04
CA TRP A 15 -7.44 4.18 -3.86
C TRP A 15 -7.80 3.44 -2.56
N ARG A 16 -9.01 2.90 -2.46
CA ARG A 16 -9.43 2.07 -1.32
C ARG A 16 -8.54 0.84 -1.16
N ARG A 17 -8.21 0.16 -2.27
CA ARG A 17 -7.32 -1.01 -2.24
C ARG A 17 -5.92 -0.65 -1.77
N LEU A 18 -5.37 0.47 -2.25
CA LEU A 18 -4.07 0.96 -1.80
C LEU A 18 -4.07 1.31 -0.32
N ASN A 19 -5.13 1.96 0.17
CA ASN A 19 -5.28 2.26 1.60
C ASN A 19 -5.34 0.98 2.45
N LEU A 20 -6.10 -0.04 2.04
CA LEU A 20 -6.18 -1.32 2.75
C LEU A 20 -4.84 -2.04 2.81
N LEU A 21 -4.12 -2.06 1.69
CA LEU A 21 -2.80 -2.67 1.59
C LEU A 21 -1.79 -1.95 2.49
N LEU A 22 -1.84 -0.62 2.52
CA LEU A 22 -1.00 0.17 3.42
C LEU A 22 -1.32 -0.11 4.89
N CYS A 23 -2.60 -0.20 5.26
CA CYS A 23 -3.00 -0.57 6.62
C CYS A 23 -2.44 -1.94 6.99
N GLN A 24 -2.61 -2.94 6.12
CA GLN A 24 -2.13 -4.30 6.35
C GLN A 24 -0.62 -4.35 6.61
N VAL A 25 0.18 -3.60 5.85
CA VAL A 25 1.63 -3.58 6.03
C VAL A 25 2.01 -2.83 7.30
N VAL A 26 1.42 -1.66 7.56
CA VAL A 26 1.71 -0.86 8.77
C VAL A 26 1.34 -1.61 10.04
N ASP A 27 0.24 -2.35 10.04
CA ASP A 27 -0.23 -3.14 11.19
C ASP A 27 0.74 -4.27 11.58
N ASN A 28 1.69 -4.65 10.71
CA ASN A 28 2.77 -5.58 11.05
C ASN A 28 3.84 -4.94 11.97
N TYR A 29 3.94 -3.61 11.97
CA TYR A 29 4.99 -2.87 12.67
C TYR A 29 4.45 -2.00 13.80
N PHE A 30 3.21 -1.51 13.66
CA PHE A 30 2.63 -0.55 14.59
C PHE A 30 1.17 -0.85 14.85
N VAL A 31 0.75 -0.61 16.09
CA VAL A 31 -0.67 -0.44 16.42
C VAL A 31 -0.92 1.05 16.61
N VAL A 32 -1.87 1.61 15.85
CA VAL A 32 -2.37 2.97 16.09
C VAL A 32 -3.30 2.92 17.29
N ALA A 33 -2.80 3.28 18.47
CA ALA A 33 -3.54 3.26 19.72
C ALA A 33 -4.39 4.53 19.91
N ASP A 34 -3.94 5.65 19.34
CA ASP A 34 -4.64 6.94 19.41
C ASP A 34 -4.45 7.69 18.07
N ALA A 35 -5.48 7.65 17.24
CA ALA A 35 -5.46 8.28 15.92
C ALA A 35 -5.58 9.81 15.99
N ASP A 36 -6.32 10.34 16.97
CA ASP A 36 -6.49 11.79 17.15
C ASP A 36 -5.16 12.42 17.58
N ARG A 37 -4.42 11.74 18.46
CA ARG A 37 -3.07 12.15 18.85
C ARG A 37 -2.09 12.11 17.67
N LEU A 38 -2.14 11.07 16.84
CA LEU A 38 -1.31 10.99 15.65
C LEU A 38 -1.58 12.17 14.72
N ALA A 39 -2.85 12.46 14.41
CA ALA A 39 -3.23 13.59 13.58
C ALA A 39 -2.76 14.93 14.18
N ALA A 40 -3.00 15.14 15.48
CA ALA A 40 -2.61 16.37 16.17
C ALA A 40 -1.09 16.62 16.14
N GLU A 41 -0.28 15.57 16.33
CA GLU A 41 1.18 15.67 16.25
C GLU A 41 1.68 15.91 14.82
N LEU A 42 1.06 15.30 13.82
CA LEU A 42 1.36 15.56 12.41
C LEU A 42 1.05 17.02 12.05
N ASP A 43 -0.10 17.54 12.48
CA ASP A 43 -0.49 18.94 12.28
C ASP A 43 0.45 19.90 13.02
N PHE A 44 0.80 19.58 14.27
CA PHE A 44 1.75 20.36 15.08
C PHE A 44 3.13 20.47 14.42
N GLN A 45 3.59 19.38 13.80
CA GLN A 45 4.85 19.36 13.04
C GLN A 45 4.71 19.87 11.60
N ASN A 46 3.52 20.31 11.19
CA ASN A 46 3.20 20.79 9.85
C ASN A 46 3.52 19.74 8.76
N LEU A 47 3.32 18.47 9.10
CA LEU A 47 3.51 17.33 8.21
C LEU A 47 2.28 17.17 7.33
N ARG A 48 2.51 16.99 6.02
CA ARG A 48 1.43 16.79 5.07
C ARG A 48 0.99 15.34 5.11
N TYR A 49 -0.27 15.10 5.43
CA TYR A 49 -0.91 13.80 5.31
C TYR A 49 -2.27 13.94 4.62
N GLN A 50 -2.84 12.82 4.18
CA GLN A 50 -4.18 12.82 3.57
C GLN A 50 -5.18 12.37 4.65
N PRO A 51 -6.01 13.28 5.20
CA PRO A 51 -6.95 12.94 6.28
C PRO A 51 -8.04 11.95 5.84
N GLN A 52 -8.18 11.74 4.53
CA GLN A 52 -9.09 10.77 3.95
C GLN A 52 -8.58 9.32 4.08
N LEU A 53 -7.28 9.13 4.35
CA LEU A 53 -6.69 7.82 4.58
C LEU A 53 -7.05 7.30 5.97
N SER A 54 -6.95 6.00 6.15
CA SER A 54 -6.95 5.41 7.49
C SER A 54 -5.75 5.91 8.31
N PRO A 55 -5.83 5.93 9.65
CA PRO A 55 -4.73 6.42 10.50
C PRO A 55 -3.38 5.74 10.25
N GLN A 56 -3.39 4.45 9.93
CA GLN A 56 -2.20 3.71 9.50
C GLN A 56 -1.50 4.36 8.30
N GLY A 57 -2.28 4.92 7.38
CA GLY A 57 -1.78 5.59 6.19
C GLY A 57 -1.00 6.88 6.49
N TRP A 58 -1.06 7.40 7.71
CA TRP A 58 -0.32 8.59 8.13
C TRP A 58 1.03 8.24 8.77
N VAL A 59 1.20 7.00 9.24
CA VAL A 59 2.44 6.51 9.86
C VAL A 59 3.66 6.69 8.94
N PRO A 60 3.62 6.37 7.62
CA PRO A 60 4.76 6.61 6.74
C PRO A 60 5.19 8.08 6.66
N GLU A 61 4.26 9.04 6.76
CA GLU A 61 4.61 10.47 6.75
C GLU A 61 5.40 10.87 8.00
N LEU A 62 5.00 10.35 9.17
CA LEU A 62 5.76 10.50 10.42
C LEU A 62 7.17 9.89 10.30
N LEU A 63 7.26 8.64 9.83
CA LEU A 63 8.54 7.93 9.72
C LEU A 63 9.50 8.63 8.76
N LYS A 64 8.97 9.12 7.63
CA LYS A 64 9.71 9.89 6.63
C LYS A 64 10.23 11.20 7.20
N ALA A 65 9.42 11.90 7.99
CA ALA A 65 9.82 13.16 8.63
C ALA A 65 10.90 12.95 9.72
N ALA A 66 10.78 11.87 10.51
CA ALA A 66 11.75 11.54 11.55
C ALA A 66 13.11 11.10 10.96
N GLY A 67 13.11 10.46 9.78
CA GLY A 67 14.33 10.01 9.11
C GLY A 67 15.13 9.04 9.98
N SER A 68 16.43 9.26 10.16
CA SER A 68 17.28 8.37 10.96
C SER A 68 17.22 8.67 12.46
N LYS A 69 16.48 9.70 12.90
CA LYS A 69 16.39 10.08 14.31
C LYS A 69 15.36 9.20 15.01
N MET A 70 15.78 8.47 16.05
CA MET A 70 14.86 7.72 16.89
C MET A 70 13.85 8.65 17.57
N ILE A 71 12.58 8.26 17.54
CA ILE A 71 11.47 9.00 18.15
C ILE A 71 10.65 8.07 19.07
N PRO A 72 10.08 8.61 20.16
CA PRO A 72 9.18 7.85 21.02
C PRO A 72 7.82 7.70 20.33
N TYR A 73 7.55 6.54 19.74
CA TYR A 73 6.32 6.30 18.96
C TYR A 73 5.04 6.47 19.80
N ASP A 74 5.10 6.19 21.10
CA ASP A 74 4.00 6.38 22.04
C ASP A 74 3.60 7.85 22.18
N HIS A 75 4.53 8.78 21.97
CA HIS A 75 4.21 10.22 21.92
C HIS A 75 3.29 10.59 20.76
N PHE A 76 3.25 9.77 19.72
CA PHE A 76 2.43 9.93 18.52
C PHE A 76 1.17 9.06 18.56
N GLY A 77 0.86 8.43 19.69
CA GLY A 77 -0.28 7.49 19.76
C GLY A 77 -0.01 6.15 19.09
N LEU A 78 1.25 5.82 18.83
CA LEU A 78 1.66 4.57 18.19
C LEU A 78 2.28 3.61 19.21
N ARG A 79 1.96 2.32 19.08
CA ARG A 79 2.67 1.25 19.77
C ARG A 79 3.49 0.46 18.76
N ALA A 80 4.80 0.50 18.90
CA ALA A 80 5.72 -0.30 18.09
C ALA A 80 5.58 -1.80 18.43
N LEU A 81 5.64 -2.65 17.41
CA LEU A 81 5.58 -4.10 17.53
C LEU A 81 6.99 -4.71 17.42
N PRO A 82 7.20 -5.97 17.86
CA PRO A 82 8.53 -6.60 17.83
C PRO A 82 9.25 -6.55 16.46
N PRO A 83 8.57 -6.65 15.30
CA PRO A 83 9.23 -6.49 13.99
C PRO A 83 9.88 -5.13 13.74
N SER A 84 9.52 -4.10 14.54
CA SER A 84 10.08 -2.75 14.43
C SER A 84 11.28 -2.50 15.34
N ASP A 85 11.62 -3.45 16.22
CA ASP A 85 12.67 -3.28 17.21
C ASP A 85 14.05 -3.10 16.56
N GLY A 86 14.80 -2.11 17.05
CA GLY A 86 16.14 -1.79 16.56
C GLY A 86 16.19 -1.11 15.19
N LEU A 87 15.03 -0.88 14.55
CA LEU A 87 14.96 -0.19 13.27
C LEU A 87 14.75 1.31 13.47
N THR A 88 15.50 2.10 12.71
CA THR A 88 15.26 3.54 12.61
C THR A 88 13.94 3.83 11.87
N PRO A 89 13.30 4.99 12.11
CA PRO A 89 12.10 5.36 11.37
C PRO A 89 12.30 5.31 9.85
N ARG A 90 13.49 5.69 9.37
CA ARG A 90 13.84 5.60 7.95
C ARG A 90 13.83 4.17 7.44
N GLN A 91 14.42 3.22 8.17
CA GLN A 91 14.43 1.81 7.77
C GLN A 91 13.02 1.23 7.75
N LEU A 92 12.17 1.60 8.73
CA LEU A 92 10.77 1.19 8.76
C LEU A 92 10.00 1.76 7.57
N TYR A 93 10.20 3.03 7.24
CA TYR A 93 9.61 3.64 6.04
C TYR A 93 10.02 2.90 4.76
N ASP A 94 11.31 2.60 4.62
CA ASP A 94 11.83 1.91 3.43
C ASP A 94 11.29 0.46 3.35
N GLN A 95 11.18 -0.26 4.46
CA GLN A 95 10.56 -1.60 4.53
C GLN A 95 9.06 -1.56 4.17
N ILE A 96 8.29 -0.68 4.82
CA ILE A 96 6.84 -0.53 4.55
C ILE A 96 6.61 -0.19 3.07
N SER A 97 7.42 0.70 2.52
CA SER A 97 7.34 1.09 1.10
C SER A 97 7.66 -0.08 0.17
N ALA A 98 8.70 -0.86 0.48
CA ALA A 98 9.09 -2.03 -0.30
C ALA A 98 8.03 -3.14 -0.26
N GLU A 99 7.46 -3.44 0.91
CA GLU A 99 6.39 -4.42 1.07
C GLU A 99 5.11 -3.98 0.35
N CYS A 100 4.72 -2.72 0.49
CA CYS A 100 3.57 -2.18 -0.22
C CYS A 100 3.74 -2.31 -1.75
N HIS A 101 4.94 -2.00 -2.24
CA HIS A 101 5.26 -2.13 -3.66
C HIS A 101 5.23 -3.58 -4.13
N ALA A 102 5.82 -4.51 -3.38
CA ALA A 102 5.82 -5.95 -3.68
C ALA A 102 4.39 -6.53 -3.71
N LEU A 103 3.56 -6.20 -2.72
CA LEU A 103 2.16 -6.63 -2.68
C LEU A 103 1.36 -6.05 -3.85
N SER A 104 1.55 -4.77 -4.15
CA SER A 104 0.91 -4.11 -5.30
C SER A 104 1.27 -4.79 -6.63
N GLN A 105 2.55 -5.15 -6.82
CA GLN A 105 3.02 -5.90 -7.99
C GLN A 105 2.44 -7.31 -8.08
N ALA A 106 2.41 -8.06 -6.98
CA ALA A 106 1.82 -9.41 -6.96
C ALA A 106 0.32 -9.41 -7.30
N HIS A 107 -0.42 -8.38 -6.87
CA HIS A 107 -1.82 -8.21 -7.22
C HIS A 107 -2.03 -7.76 -8.68
N TYR A 108 -1.13 -6.93 -9.22
CA TYR A 108 -1.14 -6.55 -10.63
C TYR A 108 -0.92 -7.77 -11.53
N ASP A 109 0.09 -8.59 -11.22
CA ASP A 109 0.42 -9.80 -11.98
C ASP A 109 -0.76 -10.79 -11.96
N ARG A 110 -1.40 -11.01 -10.80
CA ARG A 110 -2.57 -11.91 -10.71
C ARG A 110 -3.82 -11.40 -11.43
N SER A 111 -4.03 -10.08 -11.47
CA SER A 111 -5.22 -9.47 -12.08
C SER A 111 -5.07 -9.22 -13.58
N TYR A 112 -3.84 -9.07 -14.09
CA TYR A 112 -3.56 -8.84 -15.50
C TYR A 112 -2.96 -10.06 -16.24
N ALA A 113 -2.41 -11.07 -15.56
CA ALA A 113 -1.80 -12.23 -16.22
C ALA A 113 -2.80 -13.33 -16.68
N ARG A 114 -4.10 -13.27 -16.37
CA ARG A 114 -5.14 -14.07 -17.06
C ARG A 114 -6.48 -13.31 -17.08
N PRO A 115 -7.07 -13.06 -18.27
CA PRO A 115 -7.24 -14.05 -19.34
C PRO A 115 -6.81 -13.54 -20.73
N VAL A 116 -5.54 -13.77 -21.11
CA VAL A 116 -5.12 -13.77 -22.53
C VAL A 116 -4.66 -15.16 -22.99
N THR A 117 -4.65 -16.17 -22.11
CA THR A 117 -4.31 -17.55 -22.52
C THR A 117 -5.54 -18.34 -22.97
N LEU A 118 -6.75 -18.03 -22.47
CA LEU A 118 -7.95 -18.81 -22.83
C LEU A 118 -8.43 -18.55 -24.27
N VAL A 119 -8.15 -17.36 -24.83
CA VAL A 119 -8.60 -17.01 -26.19
C VAL A 119 -7.69 -17.58 -27.28
N ALA A 120 -6.40 -17.82 -26.95
CA ALA A 120 -5.46 -18.47 -27.87
C ALA A 120 -5.66 -19.99 -27.89
N GLU A 121 -5.90 -20.61 -26.73
CA GLU A 121 -6.12 -22.07 -26.66
C GLU A 121 -7.47 -22.49 -27.28
N LEU A 122 -8.49 -21.63 -27.25
CA LEU A 122 -9.79 -21.89 -27.88
C LEU A 122 -9.79 -21.72 -29.41
N THR A 123 -8.95 -20.83 -29.96
CA THR A 123 -8.83 -20.67 -31.43
C THR A 123 -8.00 -21.79 -32.05
N GLU A 124 -6.99 -22.30 -31.37
CA GLU A 124 -6.19 -23.44 -31.84
C GLU A 124 -7.00 -24.75 -31.88
N HIS A 125 -7.88 -24.97 -30.89
CA HIS A 125 -8.75 -26.15 -30.88
C HIS A 125 -9.84 -26.09 -31.97
N ALA A 126 -10.39 -24.91 -32.25
CA ALA A 126 -11.38 -24.71 -33.31
C ALA A 126 -10.79 -24.79 -34.73
N ALA A 127 -9.52 -24.41 -34.92
CA ALA A 127 -8.83 -24.54 -36.21
C ALA A 127 -8.48 -25.99 -36.56
N ARG A 128 -8.20 -26.83 -35.55
CA ARG A 128 -7.88 -28.25 -35.72
C ARG A 128 -9.10 -29.09 -36.12
N GLU A 129 -10.30 -28.74 -35.66
CA GLU A 129 -11.55 -29.39 -36.09
C GLU A 129 -12.03 -28.97 -37.49
N LYS A 130 -11.49 -27.86 -38.04
CA LYS A 130 -11.86 -27.31 -39.35
C LYS A 130 -10.95 -27.72 -40.50
N GLY A 131 -9.88 -28.49 -40.25
CA GLY A 131 -9.06 -29.13 -41.30
C GLY A 131 -8.42 -28.15 -42.29
N LEU A 132 -7.72 -27.13 -41.81
CA LEU A 132 -6.92 -26.19 -42.62
C LEU A 132 -5.45 -26.19 -42.16
N ILE A 133 -4.79 -27.32 -42.38
CA ILE A 133 -3.36 -27.43 -42.71
C ILE A 133 -3.22 -28.43 -43.85
#